data_AF-A0AA48QVZ5-F1
#
_entry.id   AF-A0AA48QVZ5-F1
#
_cell.length_a   1.000
_cell.length_b   1.000
_cell.length_c   1.000
_cell.angle_alpha   90.00
_cell.angle_beta   90.00
_cell.angle_gamma   90.00
#
_symmetry.space_group_name_H-M   'P 1'
#
loop_
_entity.id
_entity.type
_entity.pdbx_description
1 polymer ?
#
loop_
_entity_poly.entity_id
_entity_poly.type
_entity_poly.pdbx_seq_one_letter_code
_entity_poly.pdbx_strand_id
1 'polypeptide(L)'
;MLLGLGVDLLSLPRLQALIARRTAHRLAERICSPRELAAFASLPAKHPEPSTLKAQQLRFLASRWAAKEAAYKALPWPTGWGWKNLDLSYSVRGKPTLSLLPPQGRDAEAIARRRARKGDPQDGLDPARIELMLSLSHDGDMIVAAVVGQQLGE
;
A
#
# COMPACT_ATOMS: atom_id res chain seq x y z
N MET A 1 -18.83 6.62 7.19
CA MET A 1 -19.25 6.73 5.77
C MET A 1 -18.37 5.85 4.91
N LEU A 2 -18.94 4.96 4.10
CA LEU A 2 -18.17 4.17 3.13
C LEU A 2 -17.61 5.11 2.05
N LEU A 3 -16.30 5.02 1.81
CA LEU A 3 -15.62 5.77 0.76
C LEU A 3 -15.56 4.97 -0.55
N GLY A 4 -15.34 3.66 -0.44
CA GLY A 4 -15.29 2.77 -1.59
C GLY A 4 -14.75 1.38 -1.28
N LEU A 5 -14.80 0.52 -2.31
CA LEU A 5 -14.21 -0.80 -2.34
C LEU A 5 -13.17 -0.83 -3.47
N GLY A 6 -12.02 -1.44 -3.22
CA GLY A 6 -11.01 -1.68 -4.22
C GLY A 6 -10.48 -3.10 -4.16
N VAL A 7 -10.25 -3.68 -5.33
CA VAL A 7 -9.69 -5.03 -5.48
C VAL A 7 -8.53 -4.96 -6.45
N ASP A 8 -7.45 -5.67 -6.15
CA ASP A 8 -6.33 -5.83 -7.06
C ASP A 8 -5.87 -7.28 -7.12
N LEU A 9 -5.53 -7.73 -8.32
CA LEU A 9 -5.04 -9.07 -8.60
C LEU A 9 -3.70 -8.94 -9.32
N LEU A 10 -2.66 -9.53 -8.75
CA LEU A 10 -1.29 -9.40 -9.23
C LEU A 10 -0.69 -10.77 -9.51
N SER A 11 -0.11 -10.91 -10.69
CA SER A 11 0.69 -12.08 -11.09
C SER A 11 2.11 -11.98 -10.55
N LEU A 12 2.54 -12.99 -9.79
CA LEU A 12 3.90 -13.09 -9.25
C LEU A 12 4.95 -13.22 -10.37
N PRO A 13 4.75 -14.02 -11.44
CA PRO A 13 5.66 -14.05 -12.58
C PRO A 13 5.85 -12.69 -13.25
N ARG A 14 4.77 -11.91 -13.42
CA ARG A 14 4.85 -10.56 -13.97
C ARG A 14 5.63 -9.61 -13.08
N LEU A 15 5.41 -9.68 -11.76
CA LEU A 15 6.18 -8.89 -10.80
C LEU A 15 7.66 -9.30 -10.79
N GLN A 16 7.95 -10.60 -10.87
CA GLN A 16 9.31 -11.11 -10.94
C GLN A 16 10.04 -10.62 -12.20
N ALA A 17 9.37 -10.62 -13.36
CA ALA A 17 9.91 -10.05 -14.59
C ALA A 17 10.18 -8.54 -14.47
N LEU A 18 9.31 -7.80 -13.78
CA LEU A 18 9.52 -6.38 -13.50
C LEU A 18 10.74 -6.16 -12.58
N ILE A 19 10.85 -6.95 -11.52
CA ILE A 19 11.98 -6.92 -10.57
C ILE A 19 13.29 -7.25 -11.31
N ALA A 20 13.30 -8.23 -12.21
CA ALA A 20 14.48 -8.58 -13.00
C ALA A 20 14.98 -7.41 -13.88
N ARG A 21 14.07 -6.58 -14.41
CA ARG A 21 14.42 -5.42 -15.26
C ARG A 21 14.92 -4.19 -14.49
N ARG A 22 14.52 -4.01 -13.24
CA ARG A 22 14.78 -2.77 -12.46
C ARG A 22 15.59 -2.99 -11.18
N THR A 23 15.61 -4.20 -10.62
CA THR A 23 15.93 -4.61 -9.24
C THR A 23 14.79 -4.47 -8.23
N ALA A 24 14.80 -5.34 -7.22
CA ALA A 24 13.83 -5.33 -6.12
C ALA A 24 13.98 -4.07 -5.25
N HIS A 25 15.22 -3.61 -5.04
CA HIS A 25 15.51 -2.40 -4.27
C HIS A 25 14.89 -1.15 -4.89
N ARG A 26 15.10 -0.91 -6.19
CA ARG A 26 14.51 0.25 -6.89
C ARG A 26 12.98 0.22 -6.87
N LEU A 27 12.38 -0.97 -6.94
CA LEU A 27 10.94 -1.09 -6.80
C LEU A 27 10.49 -0.76 -5.37
N ALA A 28 11.20 -1.27 -4.36
CA ALA A 28 10.94 -0.97 -2.96
C ALA A 28 10.99 0.54 -2.68
N GLU A 29 12.04 1.25 -3.14
CA GLU A 29 12.18 2.70 -2.98
C GLU A 29 11.02 3.51 -3.57
N ARG A 30 10.39 2.97 -4.62
CA ARG A 30 9.25 3.59 -5.27
C ARG A 30 7.95 3.36 -4.51
N ILE A 31 7.68 2.12 -4.10
CA ILE A 31 6.36 1.74 -3.58
C ILE A 31 6.26 1.69 -2.06
N CYS A 32 7.38 1.55 -1.34
CA CYS A 32 7.37 1.38 0.11
C CYS A 32 7.29 2.72 0.84
N SER A 33 6.55 2.73 1.95
CA SER A 33 6.68 3.76 2.98
C SER A 33 8.10 3.73 3.57
N PRO A 34 8.53 4.76 4.32
CA PRO A 34 9.81 4.75 5.00
C PRO A 34 9.99 3.53 5.93
N ARG A 35 8.95 3.15 6.68
CA ARG A 35 8.96 1.99 7.58
C ARG A 35 9.10 0.68 6.81
N GLU A 36 8.33 0.53 5.73
CA GLU A 36 8.40 -0.66 4.87
C GLU A 36 9.76 -0.77 4.19
N LEU A 37 10.37 0.34 3.75
CA LEU A 37 11.68 0.31 3.11
C LEU A 37 12.76 -0.18 4.09
N ALA A 38 12.73 0.28 5.34
CA ALA A 38 13.60 -0.23 6.40
C ALA A 38 13.35 -1.73 6.68
N ALA A 39 12.08 -2.16 6.66
CA ALA A 39 11.74 -3.58 6.81
C ALA A 39 12.24 -4.42 5.62
N PHE A 40 12.17 -3.90 4.40
CA PHE A 40 12.67 -4.55 3.18
C PHE A 40 14.19 -4.78 3.26
N ALA A 41 14.94 -3.77 3.72
CA ALA A 41 16.38 -3.86 3.90
C ALA A 41 16.81 -4.93 4.94
N SER A 42 15.93 -5.29 5.88
CA SER A 42 16.19 -6.25 6.95
C SER A 42 15.64 -7.67 6.71
N LEU A 43 15.09 -7.94 5.52
CA LEU A 43 14.50 -9.25 5.16
C LEU A 43 15.39 -10.49 5.43
N PRO A 44 16.73 -10.47 5.22
CA PRO A 44 17.55 -11.66 5.44
C PRO A 44 17.57 -12.17 6.89
N ALA A 45 17.13 -11.38 7.87
CA ALA A 45 17.33 -11.66 9.30
C ALA A 45 16.11 -12.28 10.02
N LYS A 46 14.93 -12.38 9.40
CA LYS A 46 13.67 -12.60 10.15
C LYS A 46 12.94 -13.94 9.95
N HIS A 47 13.29 -14.76 8.96
CA HIS A 47 12.54 -16.00 8.68
C HIS A 47 13.44 -17.25 8.80
N PRO A 48 13.11 -18.20 9.70
CA PRO A 48 13.83 -19.47 9.85
C PRO A 48 13.47 -20.52 8.77
N GLU A 49 12.42 -20.27 7.97
CA GLU A 49 12.03 -21.15 6.86
C GLU A 49 12.97 -21.02 5.65
N PRO A 50 13.32 -22.12 4.95
CA PRO A 50 14.20 -22.12 3.81
C PRO A 50 13.50 -21.52 2.57
N SER A 51 13.42 -20.19 2.52
CA SER A 51 13.05 -19.47 1.29
C SER A 51 14.14 -18.47 0.95
N THR A 52 14.62 -18.53 -0.29
CA THR A 52 15.70 -17.66 -0.78
C THR A 52 15.33 -16.19 -0.61
N LEU A 53 16.34 -15.33 -0.42
CA LEU A 53 16.14 -13.86 -0.30
C LEU A 53 15.26 -13.30 -1.42
N LYS A 54 15.43 -13.79 -2.66
CA LYS A 54 14.63 -13.38 -3.82
C LYS A 54 13.14 -13.69 -3.64
N ALA A 55 12.80 -14.87 -3.12
CA ALA A 55 11.42 -15.25 -2.86
C ALA A 55 10.79 -14.40 -1.75
N GLN A 56 11.56 -14.08 -0.70
CA GLN A 56 11.11 -13.20 0.38
C GLN A 56 10.86 -11.77 -0.13
N GLN A 57 11.79 -11.23 -0.92
CA GLN A 57 11.65 -9.92 -1.56
C GLN A 57 10.45 -9.86 -2.52
N LEU A 58 10.24 -10.92 -3.31
CA LEU A 58 9.10 -11.03 -4.21
C LEU A 58 7.78 -10.98 -3.45
N ARG A 59 7.60 -11.84 -2.43
CA ARG A 59 6.38 -11.85 -1.61
C ARG A 59 6.17 -10.53 -0.89
N PHE A 60 7.25 -9.94 -0.35
CA PHE A 60 7.19 -8.65 0.31
C PHE A 60 6.66 -7.56 -0.63
N LEU A 61 7.23 -7.44 -1.82
CA LEU A 61 6.82 -6.43 -2.79
C LEU A 61 5.43 -6.72 -3.36
N ALA A 62 5.10 -7.99 -3.57
CA ALA A 62 3.79 -8.42 -4.10
C ALA A 62 2.64 -8.03 -3.19
N SER A 63 2.75 -8.31 -1.88
CA SER A 63 1.69 -7.97 -0.92
C SER A 63 1.45 -6.46 -0.85
N ARG A 64 2.53 -5.67 -0.94
CA ARG A 64 2.47 -4.20 -0.87
C ARG A 64 1.95 -3.60 -2.15
N TRP A 65 2.31 -4.18 -3.29
CA TRP A 65 1.74 -3.77 -4.57
C TRP A 65 0.22 -3.96 -4.58
N ALA A 66 -0.24 -5.19 -4.36
CA ALA A 66 -1.66 -5.51 -4.43
C ALA A 66 -2.48 -4.73 -3.39
N ALA A 67 -2.02 -4.69 -2.13
CA ALA A 67 -2.71 -3.94 -1.08
C ALA A 67 -2.86 -2.45 -1.40
N LYS A 68 -1.81 -1.83 -1.95
CA LYS A 68 -1.80 -0.39 -2.23
C LYS A 68 -2.59 -0.03 -3.48
N GLU A 69 -2.57 -0.85 -4.52
CA GLU A 69 -3.45 -0.70 -5.69
C GLU A 69 -4.93 -0.88 -5.29
N ALA A 70 -5.24 -1.88 -4.46
CA ALA A 70 -6.60 -2.07 -3.94
C ALA A 70 -7.04 -0.85 -3.11
N ALA A 71 -6.20 -0.33 -2.23
CA ALA A 71 -6.50 0.88 -1.48
C ALA A 71 -6.65 2.13 -2.36
N TYR A 72 -5.80 2.27 -3.37
CA TYR A 72 -5.91 3.33 -4.36
C TYR A 72 -7.30 3.32 -5.01
N LYS A 73 -7.82 2.14 -5.38
CA LYS A 73 -9.16 1.99 -5.97
C LYS A 73 -10.30 2.22 -4.96
N ALA A 74 -10.07 1.95 -3.68
CA ALA A 74 -11.06 2.14 -2.61
C ALA A 74 -11.19 3.60 -2.15
N LEU A 75 -10.17 4.43 -2.39
CA LEU A 75 -10.12 5.82 -1.96
C LEU A 75 -10.70 6.76 -3.04
N PRO A 76 -11.35 7.87 -2.64
CA PRO A 76 -12.00 8.78 -3.58
C PRO A 76 -10.98 9.54 -4.43
N TRP A 77 -10.95 9.30 -5.74
CA TRP A 77 -9.99 9.95 -6.62
C TRP A 77 -10.41 11.35 -7.04
N PRO A 78 -9.45 12.27 -7.20
CA PRO A 78 -7.99 12.16 -6.91
C PRO A 78 -7.53 12.68 -5.54
N THR A 79 -6.98 11.82 -4.67
CA THR A 79 -6.57 12.15 -3.27
C THR A 79 -5.26 12.91 -3.12
N GLY A 80 -4.38 12.83 -4.13
CA GLY A 80 -3.00 13.27 -4.02
C GLY A 80 -2.11 12.37 -3.15
N TRP A 81 -2.65 11.30 -2.56
CA TRP A 81 -1.86 10.28 -1.89
C TRP A 81 -1.22 9.34 -2.90
N GLY A 82 0.08 9.11 -2.73
CA GLY A 82 0.84 8.15 -3.50
C GLY A 82 1.12 6.87 -2.70
N TRP A 83 1.89 5.97 -3.32
CA TRP A 83 2.32 4.70 -2.72
C TRP A 83 2.89 4.82 -1.31
N LYS A 84 3.66 5.88 -1.06
CA LYS A 84 4.38 6.09 0.21
C LYS A 84 3.48 6.56 1.35
N ASN A 85 2.24 6.97 1.03
CA ASN A 85 1.24 7.31 2.03
C ASN A 85 0.47 6.09 2.53
N LEU A 86 0.66 4.92 1.93
CA LEU A 86 0.04 3.70 2.41
C LEU A 86 1.10 2.83 3.07
N ASP A 87 0.80 2.28 4.24
CA ASP A 87 1.75 1.51 5.03
C ASP A 87 1.14 0.16 5.46
N LEU A 88 1.66 -0.92 4.88
CA LEU A 88 1.24 -2.29 5.18
C LEU A 88 2.04 -2.87 6.35
N SER A 89 1.35 -3.14 7.43
CA SER A 89 1.86 -3.86 8.60
C SER A 89 1.13 -5.19 8.80
N TYR A 90 1.69 -6.03 9.66
CA TYR A 90 1.06 -7.27 10.11
C TYR A 90 1.05 -7.27 11.62
N SER A 91 -0.06 -7.68 12.23
CA SER A 91 -0.13 -7.88 13.67
C SER A 91 0.71 -9.08 14.09
N VAL A 92 0.92 -9.24 15.40
CA VAL A 92 1.61 -10.42 15.97
C VAL A 92 0.92 -11.74 15.57
N ARG A 93 -0.40 -11.70 15.31
CA ARG A 93 -1.20 -12.84 14.84
C ARG A 93 -1.25 -12.99 13.32
N GLY A 94 -0.49 -12.17 12.57
CA GLY A 94 -0.42 -12.24 11.12
C GLY A 94 -1.55 -11.53 10.36
N LYS A 95 -2.46 -10.82 11.05
CA LYS A 95 -3.52 -10.04 10.38
C LYS A 95 -2.89 -8.85 9.65
N PRO A 96 -3.09 -8.67 8.33
CA PRO A 96 -2.60 -7.51 7.61
C PRO A 96 -3.41 -6.25 8.00
N THR A 97 -2.71 -5.14 8.16
CA THR A 97 -3.29 -3.83 8.46
C THR A 97 -2.70 -2.79 7.53
N LEU A 98 -3.54 -1.92 6.97
CA LEU A 98 -3.12 -0.88 6.05
C LEU A 98 -3.44 0.49 6.66
N SER A 99 -2.40 1.29 6.88
CA SER A 99 -2.55 2.64 7.45
C SER A 99 -2.32 3.69 6.39
N LEU A 100 -3.15 4.74 6.43
CA LEU A 100 -2.91 5.95 5.65
C LEU A 100 -2.03 6.90 6.46
N LEU A 101 -0.83 7.16 5.96
CA LEU A 101 0.11 8.12 6.50
C LEU A 101 -0.22 9.52 5.99
N PRO A 102 0.00 10.57 6.81
CA PRO A 102 -0.13 11.93 6.33
C PRO A 102 0.82 12.17 5.14
N PRO A 103 0.41 13.01 4.17
CA PRO A 103 1.30 13.40 3.09
C PRO A 103 2.52 14.14 3.62
N GLN A 104 3.66 13.96 2.95
CA GLN A 104 4.95 14.53 3.37
C GLN A 104 5.59 15.27 2.21
N GLY A 105 6.35 16.33 2.53
CA GLY A 105 7.08 17.11 1.54
C GLY A 105 6.18 17.67 0.43
N ARG A 106 6.60 17.47 -0.83
CA ARG A 106 5.91 17.99 -2.02
C ARG A 106 4.47 17.48 -2.17
N ASP A 107 4.18 16.27 -1.68
CA ASP A 107 2.82 15.71 -1.74
C ASP A 107 1.86 16.46 -0.80
N ALA A 108 2.36 16.90 0.37
CA ALA A 108 1.57 17.68 1.33
C ALA A 108 1.21 19.05 0.76
N GLU A 109 2.17 19.73 0.13
CA GLU A 109 1.93 21.03 -0.51
C GLU A 109 0.94 20.91 -1.68
N ALA A 110 1.07 19.87 -2.50
CA ALA A 110 0.17 19.64 -3.63
C ALA A 110 -1.27 19.37 -3.16
N ILE A 111 -1.46 18.55 -2.13
CA ILE A 111 -2.77 18.26 -1.53
C ILE A 111 -3.35 19.51 -0.89
N ALA A 112 -2.57 20.27 -0.11
CA ALA A 112 -3.03 21.49 0.53
C ALA A 112 -3.51 22.54 -0.49
N ARG A 113 -2.74 22.76 -1.57
CA ARG A 113 -3.12 23.67 -2.67
C ARG A 113 -4.39 23.22 -3.38
N ARG A 114 -4.61 21.90 -3.50
CA ARG A 114 -5.81 21.34 -4.12
C ARG A 114 -7.04 21.56 -3.25
N ARG A 115 -6.95 21.22 -1.96
CA ARG A 115 -8.04 21.37 -0.97
C ARG A 115 -8.44 22.83 -0.74
N ALA A 116 -7.52 23.78 -0.96
CA ALA A 116 -7.83 25.20 -0.92
C ALA A 116 -8.76 25.66 -2.08
N ARG A 117 -9.01 24.82 -3.10
CA ARG A 117 -9.96 25.13 -4.18
C ARG A 117 -11.39 24.85 -3.72
N LYS A 118 -12.22 25.87 -3.75
CA LYS A 118 -13.66 25.78 -3.45
C LYS A 118 -14.33 24.75 -4.38
N GLY A 119 -15.07 23.79 -3.81
CA GLY A 119 -15.74 22.73 -4.57
C GLY A 119 -14.85 21.53 -4.90
N ASP A 120 -13.81 21.28 -4.10
CA ASP A 120 -13.06 20.02 -4.21
C ASP A 120 -14.03 18.86 -3.87
N PRO A 121 -14.15 17.83 -4.71
CA PRO A 121 -14.92 16.62 -4.39
C PRO A 121 -14.53 15.93 -3.07
N GLN A 122 -13.45 16.40 -2.44
CA GLN A 122 -12.88 15.91 -1.19
C GLN A 122 -13.16 16.81 0.01
N ASP A 123 -13.97 17.86 -0.14
CA ASP A 123 -14.50 18.65 0.97
C ASP A 123 -15.18 17.71 1.98
N GLY A 124 -14.66 17.68 3.21
CA GLY A 124 -15.12 16.78 4.28
C GLY A 124 -14.28 15.51 4.49
N LEU A 125 -13.25 15.23 3.69
CA LEU A 125 -12.34 14.12 3.96
C LEU A 125 -11.32 14.47 5.06
N ASP A 126 -11.44 13.82 6.21
CA ASP A 126 -10.45 13.89 7.30
C ASP A 126 -9.49 12.69 7.20
N PRO A 127 -8.22 12.88 6.75
CA PRO A 127 -7.25 11.79 6.62
C PRO A 127 -7.01 11.04 7.93
N ALA A 128 -7.15 11.71 9.08
CA ALA A 128 -6.97 11.09 10.39
C ALA A 128 -8.10 10.12 10.76
N ARG A 129 -9.24 10.21 10.07
CA ARG A 129 -10.43 9.37 10.29
C ARG A 129 -10.65 8.35 9.20
N ILE A 130 -9.73 8.23 8.25
CA ILE A 130 -9.82 7.22 7.20
C ILE A 130 -9.29 5.89 7.74
N GLU A 131 -10.16 4.90 7.73
CA GLU A 131 -9.82 3.51 8.01
C GLU A 131 -9.81 2.70 6.71
N LEU A 132 -8.77 1.87 6.56
CA LEU A 132 -8.61 0.95 5.44
C LEU A 132 -8.61 -0.49 5.95
N MET A 133 -9.72 -1.20 5.70
CA MET A 133 -9.85 -2.61 6.05
C MET A 133 -9.29 -3.45 4.90
N LEU A 134 -8.17 -4.14 5.14
CA LEU A 134 -7.47 -4.93 4.13
C LEU A 134 -7.63 -6.44 4.36
N SER A 135 -7.83 -7.18 3.27
CA SER A 135 -7.63 -8.62 3.19
C SER A 135 -6.65 -8.96 2.06
N LEU A 136 -5.80 -9.96 2.28
CA LEU A 136 -4.83 -10.47 1.32
C LEU A 136 -4.94 -12.00 1.24
N SER A 137 -4.86 -12.53 0.03
CA SER A 137 -4.74 -13.98 -0.21
C SER A 137 -3.81 -14.22 -1.39
N HIS A 138 -3.13 -15.36 -1.41
CA HIS A 138 -2.29 -15.76 -2.53
C HIS A 138 -2.45 -17.25 -2.79
N ASP A 139 -2.50 -17.62 -4.07
CA ASP A 139 -2.47 -19.01 -4.53
C ASP A 139 -2.15 -19.03 -6.03
N GLY A 140 -1.61 -20.14 -6.54
CA GLY A 140 -1.42 -20.36 -7.97
C GLY A 140 -0.64 -19.25 -8.68
N ASP A 141 0.48 -18.78 -8.09
CA ASP A 141 1.30 -17.68 -8.60
C ASP A 141 0.60 -16.32 -8.71
N MET A 142 -0.49 -16.15 -7.97
CA MET A 142 -1.26 -14.92 -7.89
C MET A 142 -1.38 -14.44 -6.46
N ILE A 143 -1.51 -13.13 -6.29
CA ILE A 143 -1.92 -12.50 -5.03
C ILE A 143 -3.11 -11.58 -5.30
N VAL A 144 -4.11 -11.63 -4.43
CA VAL A 144 -5.28 -10.77 -4.46
C VAL A 144 -5.33 -9.93 -3.19
N ALA A 145 -5.70 -8.67 -3.34
CA ALA A 145 -5.99 -7.76 -2.24
C ALA A 145 -7.40 -7.21 -2.40
N ALA A 146 -8.13 -7.10 -1.29
CA ALA A 146 -9.38 -6.37 -1.21
C ALA A 146 -9.30 -5.35 -0.08
N VAL A 147 -9.68 -4.10 -0.37
CA VAL A 147 -9.69 -3.00 0.58
C VAL A 147 -11.06 -2.35 0.61
N VAL A 148 -11.59 -2.17 1.82
CA VAL A 148 -12.74 -1.31 2.08
C VAL A 148 -12.23 -0.05 2.76
N GLY A 149 -12.49 1.11 2.15
CA GLY A 149 -12.17 2.40 2.71
C GLY A 149 -13.39 3.04 3.35
N GLN A 150 -13.27 3.53 4.58
CA GLN A 150 -14.32 4.26 5.25
C GLN A 150 -13.77 5.48 5.99
N GLN A 151 -14.59 6.52 6.12
CA GLN A 151 -14.34 7.60 7.05
C GLN A 151 -15.17 7.39 8.30
N LEU A 152 -14.52 7.38 9.46
CA LEU A 152 -15.17 7.28 10.76
C LEU A 152 -15.99 8.54 11.07
N GLY A 153 -17.07 8.38 11.83
CA GLY A 153 -17.91 9.49 12.29
C GLY A 153 -17.18 10.42 13.27
N GLU A 154 -17.89 11.45 13.74
CA GLU A 154 -17.51 12.20 14.95
C GLU A 154 -17.66 11.35 16.22
#